data_AF-A0A8T4WBU1-F1
#
_entry.id   AF-A0A8T4WBU1-F1
#
_cell.length_a   1.000
_cell.length_b   1.000
_cell.length_c   1.000
_cell.angle_alpha   90.00
_cell.angle_beta   90.00
_cell.angle_gamma   90.00
#
_symmetry.space_group_name_H-M   'P 1'
#
loop_
_entity.id
_entity.type
_entity.pdbx_description
1 polymer ?
#
loop_
_entity_poly.entity_id
_entity_poly.type
_entity_poly.pdbx_seq_one_letter_code
_entity_poly.pdbx_strand_id
1 'polypeptide(L)'
;MLLQFNLPINISEGLIYLVILALISLVINGIFLGIALGFVNGKNRDLGDTFVTALFMAIVFLIPCIGCILQWWVIKSRHKIGWGKAITAWIMTFVIEIVVFAVIAIVFLGGLSVIWSLIPISP
;
A
#
# COMPACT_ATOMS: atom_id res chain seq x y z
N MET A 1 -0.56 13.24 -37.08
CA MET A 1 0.79 12.90 -36.59
C MET A 1 0.61 12.04 -35.35
N LEU A 2 0.56 10.72 -35.51
CA LEU A 2 0.41 9.78 -34.40
C LEU A 2 1.79 9.66 -33.72
N LEU A 3 1.90 10.16 -32.49
CA LEU A 3 3.07 9.94 -31.64
C LEU A 3 3.17 8.44 -31.35
N GLN A 4 3.99 7.73 -32.13
CA GLN A 4 4.42 6.39 -31.77
C GLN A 4 5.36 6.52 -30.58
N PHE A 5 4.81 6.33 -29.39
CA PHE A 5 5.55 6.24 -28.14
C PHE A 5 6.32 4.91 -28.15
N ASN A 6 7.49 4.89 -28.82
CA ASN A 6 8.42 3.78 -28.80
C ASN A 6 9.03 3.70 -27.39
N LEU A 7 8.35 3.00 -26.49
CA LEU A 7 8.97 2.55 -25.24
C LEU A 7 10.05 1.53 -25.61
N PRO A 8 11.32 1.73 -25.22
CA PRO A 8 12.40 0.77 -25.43
C PRO A 8 12.29 -0.40 -24.45
N ILE A 9 11.08 -0.93 -24.24
CA ILE A 9 10.80 -2.00 -23.29
C ILE A 9 10.21 -3.15 -24.09
N ASN A 10 10.95 -4.27 -24.14
CA ASN A 10 10.42 -5.50 -24.69
C ASN A 10 9.18 -5.93 -23.88
N ILE A 11 8.10 -6.39 -24.53
CA ILE A 11 6.85 -6.77 -23.85
C ILE A 11 7.11 -7.78 -22.71
N SER A 12 8.08 -8.68 -22.89
CA SER A 12 8.53 -9.65 -21.87
C SER A 12 9.16 -8.97 -20.65
N GLU A 13 9.98 -7.95 -20.84
CA GLU A 13 10.61 -7.17 -19.77
C GLU A 13 9.56 -6.36 -19.01
N GLY A 14 8.63 -5.72 -19.74
CA GLY A 14 7.54 -4.95 -19.15
C GLY A 14 6.66 -5.78 -18.22
N LEU A 15 6.37 -7.04 -18.60
CA LEU A 15 5.60 -7.96 -17.76
C LEU A 15 6.32 -8.30 -16.45
N ILE A 16 7.64 -8.55 -16.50
CA ILE A 16 8.44 -8.86 -15.31
C ILE A 16 8.42 -7.69 -14.33
N TYR A 17 8.59 -6.46 -14.81
CA TYR A 17 8.52 -5.26 -13.96
C TYR A 17 7.15 -5.11 -13.29
N LEU A 18 6.05 -5.34 -14.03
CA LEU A 18 4.70 -5.27 -13.47
C LEU A 18 4.45 -6.32 -12.38
N VAL A 19 4.92 -7.55 -12.57
CA VAL A 19 4.80 -8.61 -11.56
C VAL A 19 5.59 -8.26 -10.30
N ILE A 20 6.81 -7.76 -10.44
CA ILE A 20 7.63 -7.33 -9.30
C ILE A 20 6.94 -6.18 -8.54
N LEU A 21 6.44 -5.17 -9.24
CA LEU A 21 5.71 -4.05 -8.62
C LEU A 21 4.44 -4.53 -7.91
N ALA A 22 3.71 -5.48 -8.49
CA ALA A 22 2.52 -6.07 -7.87
C ALA A 22 2.87 -6.85 -6.59
N LEU A 23 3.97 -7.60 -6.58
CA LEU A 23 4.41 -8.32 -5.37
C LEU A 23 4.86 -7.35 -4.26
N ILE A 24 5.62 -6.30 -4.61
CA ILE A 24 6.06 -5.29 -3.66
C ILE A 24 4.86 -4.55 -3.07
N SER A 25 3.91 -4.12 -3.90
CA SER A 25 2.72 -3.41 -3.42
C SER A 25 1.87 -4.27 -2.48
N LEU A 26 1.79 -5.57 -2.75
CA LEU A 26 1.05 -6.51 -1.92
C LEU A 26 1.71 -6.71 -0.54
N VAL A 27 3.04 -6.80 -0.49
CA VAL A 27 3.80 -6.85 0.78
C VAL A 27 3.61 -5.55 1.57
N ILE A 28 3.78 -4.41 0.93
CA ILE A 28 3.63 -3.09 1.56
C ILE A 28 2.22 -2.92 2.13
N ASN A 29 1.20 -3.22 1.33
CA ASN A 29 -0.20 -3.11 1.76
C ASN A 29 -0.50 -4.06 2.92
N GLY A 30 0.01 -5.30 2.87
CA GLY A 30 -0.12 -6.26 3.98
C GLY A 30 0.49 -5.76 5.29
N ILE A 31 1.64 -5.11 5.24
CA ILE A 31 2.28 -4.51 6.43
C ILE A 31 1.43 -3.35 6.97
N PHE A 32 1.05 -2.40 6.12
CA PHE A 32 0.29 -1.23 6.54
C PHE A 32 -1.11 -1.57 7.03
N LEU A 33 -1.77 -2.56 6.40
CA LEU A 33 -3.03 -3.09 6.89
C LEU A 33 -2.87 -3.73 8.28
N GLY A 34 -1.78 -4.47 8.52
CA GLY A 34 -1.47 -5.01 9.83
C GLY A 34 -1.33 -3.95 10.91
N ILE A 35 -0.67 -2.83 10.59
CA ILE A 35 -0.55 -1.66 11.46
C ILE A 35 -1.93 -1.02 11.68
N ALA A 36 -2.69 -0.74 10.62
CA ALA A 36 -4.02 -0.14 10.67
C ALA A 36 -5.00 -0.96 11.53
N LEU A 37 -4.95 -2.29 11.42
CA LEU A 37 -5.77 -3.20 12.22
C LEU A 37 -5.51 -3.09 13.73
N GLY A 38 -4.37 -2.53 14.14
CA GLY A 38 -4.07 -2.33 15.56
C GLY A 38 -4.80 -1.21 16.21
N PHE A 39 -5.03 -0.15 15.47
CA PHE A 39 -5.84 0.96 15.95
C PHE A 39 -7.29 0.55 16.18
N VAL A 40 -7.77 -0.51 15.51
CA VAL A 40 -9.15 -1.01 15.65
C VAL A 40 -9.28 -2.28 16.51
N ASN A 41 -8.17 -2.78 17.08
CA ASN A 41 -8.10 -4.06 17.81
C ASN A 41 -8.59 -5.26 16.98
N GLY A 42 -8.13 -5.37 15.74
CA GLY A 42 -8.38 -6.54 14.88
C GLY A 42 -7.65 -7.79 15.38
N LYS A 43 -8.25 -8.96 15.15
CA LYS A 43 -7.59 -10.26 15.37
C LYS A 43 -6.79 -10.68 14.12
N ASN A 44 -5.97 -11.71 14.25
CA ASN A 44 -5.22 -12.31 13.12
C ASN A 44 -4.38 -11.25 12.40
N ARG A 45 -3.50 -10.58 13.14
CA ARG A 45 -2.71 -9.42 12.65
C ARG A 45 -1.28 -9.79 12.28
N ASP A 46 -0.97 -11.08 12.27
CA ASP A 46 0.31 -11.61 11.83
C ASP A 46 0.51 -11.29 10.35
N LEU A 47 1.77 -11.07 9.94
CA LEU A 47 2.09 -10.68 8.57
C LEU A 47 1.54 -11.66 7.52
N GLY A 48 1.53 -12.96 7.82
CA GLY A 48 0.94 -13.95 6.93
C GLY A 48 -0.56 -13.75 6.75
N ASP A 49 -1.27 -13.40 7.82
CA ASP A 49 -2.71 -13.18 7.76
C ASP A 49 -3.07 -11.89 7.03
N THR A 50 -2.32 -10.82 7.27
CA THR A 50 -2.55 -9.52 6.62
C THR A 50 -2.12 -9.54 5.16
N PHE A 51 -1.10 -10.32 4.81
CA PHE A 51 -0.69 -10.57 3.42
C PHE A 51 -1.77 -11.30 2.62
N VAL A 52 -2.33 -12.39 3.17
CA VAL A 52 -3.45 -13.10 2.53
C VAL A 52 -4.67 -12.19 2.39
N THR A 53 -4.93 -11.33 3.39
CA THR A 53 -5.98 -10.32 3.31
C THR A 53 -5.70 -9.31 2.19
N ALA A 54 -4.47 -8.79 2.05
CA ALA A 54 -4.07 -7.89 0.98
C ALA A 54 -4.19 -8.55 -0.40
N LEU A 55 -3.85 -9.85 -0.53
CA LEU A 55 -4.04 -10.62 -1.75
C LEU A 55 -5.53 -10.70 -2.15
N PHE A 56 -6.42 -11.05 -1.20
CA PHE A 56 -7.85 -11.06 -1.48
C PHE A 56 -8.37 -9.66 -1.82
N MET A 57 -7.90 -8.63 -1.13
CA MET A 57 -8.26 -7.25 -1.42
C MET A 57 -7.85 -6.82 -2.83
N ALA A 58 -6.67 -7.22 -3.29
CA ALA A 58 -6.18 -6.94 -4.64
C ALA A 58 -7.02 -7.66 -5.71
N ILE A 59 -7.43 -8.91 -5.47
CA ILE A 59 -8.31 -9.65 -6.39
C ILE A 59 -9.69 -8.99 -6.48
N VAL A 60 -10.32 -8.67 -5.35
CA VAL A 60 -11.67 -8.08 -5.37
C VAL A 60 -11.66 -6.63 -5.87
N PHE A 61 -10.53 -5.93 -5.84
CA PHE A 61 -10.37 -4.59 -6.41
C PHE A 61 -10.64 -4.54 -7.92
N LEU A 62 -10.40 -5.65 -8.63
CA LEU A 62 -10.63 -5.75 -10.07
C LEU A 62 -12.11 -5.66 -10.45
N ILE A 63 -13.02 -5.80 -9.47
CA ILE A 63 -14.47 -5.71 -9.68
C ILE A 63 -14.91 -4.24 -9.51
N PRO A 64 -15.34 -3.55 -10.58
CA PRO A 64 -15.75 -2.15 -10.50
C PRO A 64 -16.95 -1.97 -9.57
N CYS A 65 -17.00 -0.83 -8.88
CA CYS A 65 -18.05 -0.38 -7.96
C CYS A 65 -18.24 -1.23 -6.68
N ILE A 66 -18.18 -2.55 -6.76
CA ILE A 66 -18.41 -3.48 -5.64
C ILE A 66 -17.11 -3.85 -4.92
N GLY A 67 -15.96 -3.69 -5.59
CA GLY A 67 -14.65 -4.04 -5.03
C GLY A 67 -14.36 -3.41 -3.66
N CYS A 68 -14.72 -2.15 -3.44
CA CYS A 68 -14.51 -1.48 -2.15
C CYS A 68 -15.32 -2.14 -1.01
N ILE A 69 -16.58 -2.49 -1.27
CA ILE A 69 -17.43 -3.15 -0.27
C ILE A 69 -16.92 -4.57 0.02
N LEU A 70 -16.45 -5.28 -1.02
CA LEU A 70 -15.84 -6.60 -0.85
C LEU A 70 -14.54 -6.52 -0.05
N GLN A 71 -13.71 -5.51 -0.26
CA GLN A 71 -12.51 -5.30 0.55
C GLN A 71 -12.87 -5.14 2.03
N TRP A 72 -13.87 -4.33 2.36
CA TRP A 72 -14.34 -4.19 3.74
C TRP A 72 -14.88 -5.51 4.31
N TRP A 73 -15.59 -6.29 3.48
CA TRP A 73 -16.08 -7.62 3.88
C TRP A 73 -14.93 -8.61 4.15
N VAL A 74 -13.88 -8.61 3.32
CA VAL A 74 -12.69 -9.45 3.51
C VAL A 74 -12.00 -9.07 4.82
N ILE A 75 -11.73 -7.78 5.05
CA ILE A 75 -11.08 -7.29 6.28
C ILE A 75 -11.93 -7.69 7.50
N LYS A 76 -13.24 -7.41 7.45
CA LYS A 76 -14.20 -7.76 8.51
C LYS A 76 -14.13 -9.25 8.85
N SER A 77 -14.20 -10.10 7.83
CA SER A 77 -14.34 -11.55 8.01
C SER A 77 -13.04 -12.20 8.46
N ARG A 78 -11.90 -11.77 7.92
CA ARG A 78 -10.57 -12.30 8.27
C ARG A 78 -10.08 -11.85 9.65
N HIS A 79 -10.36 -10.61 10.03
CA HIS A 79 -9.85 -10.01 11.27
C HIS A 79 -10.87 -9.96 12.41
N LYS A 80 -12.06 -10.56 12.22
CA LYS A 80 -13.12 -10.70 13.24
C LYS A 80 -13.50 -9.35 13.88
N ILE A 81 -13.70 -8.33 13.06
CA ILE A 81 -14.08 -6.98 13.47
C ILE A 81 -15.46 -6.57 12.95
N GLY A 82 -16.03 -5.49 13.46
CA GLY A 82 -17.28 -4.91 12.95
C GLY A 82 -17.08 -4.13 11.64
N TRP A 83 -18.17 -3.85 10.91
CA TRP A 83 -18.14 -3.09 9.65
C TRP A 83 -17.50 -1.71 9.79
N GLY A 84 -17.87 -0.94 10.81
CA GLY A 84 -17.27 0.38 11.06
C GLY A 84 -15.77 0.32 11.30
N LYS A 85 -15.30 -0.72 12.01
CA LYS A 85 -13.86 -0.96 12.24
C LYS A 85 -13.14 -1.41 10.98
N ALA A 86 -13.79 -2.19 10.10
CA ALA A 86 -13.21 -2.59 8.83
C ALA A 86 -13.02 -1.39 7.89
N ILE A 87 -14.02 -0.51 7.81
CA ILE A 87 -13.93 0.76 7.07
C ILE A 87 -12.81 1.62 7.67
N THR A 88 -12.77 1.76 8.99
CA THR A 88 -11.73 2.54 9.68
C THR A 88 -10.33 2.00 9.40
N ALA A 89 -10.13 0.68 9.48
CA ALA A 89 -8.85 0.04 9.16
C ALA A 89 -8.45 0.28 7.70
N TRP A 90 -9.40 0.15 6.76
CA TRP A 90 -9.16 0.42 5.35
C TRP A 90 -8.73 1.88 5.08
N ILE A 91 -9.44 2.85 5.67
CA ILE A 91 -9.08 4.27 5.57
C ILE A 91 -7.70 4.53 6.23
N MET A 92 -7.45 3.94 7.40
CA MET A 92 -6.17 4.08 8.10
C MET A 92 -5.01 3.52 7.28
N THR A 93 -5.18 2.41 6.57
CA THR A 93 -4.16 1.88 5.65
C THR A 93 -3.81 2.92 4.59
N PHE A 94 -4.80 3.53 3.94
CA PHE A 94 -4.58 4.59 2.94
C PHE A 94 -3.88 5.82 3.53
N VAL A 95 -4.28 6.25 4.73
CA VAL A 95 -3.66 7.40 5.40
C VAL A 95 -2.19 7.10 5.72
N ILE A 96 -1.90 5.91 6.25
CA ILE A 96 -0.52 5.47 6.56
C ILE A 96 0.31 5.42 5.28
N GLU A 97 -0.22 4.83 4.20
CA GLU A 97 0.44 4.78 2.90
C GLU A 97 0.81 6.18 2.41
N ILE A 98 -0.15 7.11 2.36
CA ILE A 98 0.08 8.48 1.90
C ILE A 98 1.16 9.17 2.76
N VAL A 99 1.09 9.05 4.08
CA VAL A 99 2.07 9.65 4.99
C VAL A 99 3.46 9.07 4.76
N VAL A 100 3.58 7.74 4.64
CA VAL A 100 4.87 7.08 4.43
C VAL A 100 5.47 7.48 3.07
N PHE A 101 4.67 7.47 1.99
CA PHE A 101 5.14 7.90 0.68
C PHE A 101 5.52 9.38 0.65
N ALA A 102 4.76 10.25 1.34
CA ALA A 102 5.10 11.66 1.44
C ALA A 102 6.43 11.87 2.18
N VAL A 103 6.67 11.16 3.30
CA VAL A 103 7.93 11.21 4.03
C VAL A 103 9.09 10.71 3.17
N ILE A 104 8.93 9.59 2.47
CA ILE A 104 9.94 9.06 1.55
C ILE A 104 10.22 10.08 0.44
N ALA A 105 9.19 10.63 -0.20
CA ALA A 105 9.33 11.62 -1.26
C ALA A 105 10.08 12.88 -0.78
N ILE A 106 9.73 13.39 0.41
CA ILE A 106 10.44 14.52 1.02
C ILE A 106 11.90 14.15 1.24
N VAL A 107 12.21 13.02 1.88
CA VAL A 107 13.58 12.58 2.13
C VAL A 107 14.40 12.49 0.84
N PHE A 108 13.89 11.84 -0.20
CA PHE A 108 14.64 11.58 -1.44
C PHE A 108 14.66 12.75 -2.44
N LEU A 109 13.66 13.64 -2.44
CA LEU A 109 13.59 14.81 -3.35
C LEU A 109 14.22 16.09 -2.76
N GLY A 110 15.10 15.96 -1.77
CA GLY A 110 15.87 17.08 -1.22
C GLY A 110 15.46 17.55 0.18
N GLY A 111 14.47 16.95 0.82
CA GLY A 111 14.18 17.17 2.24
C GLY A 111 15.32 16.68 3.14
N LEU A 112 16.09 15.68 2.71
CA LEU A 112 17.29 15.25 3.44
C LEU A 112 18.37 16.36 3.46
N SER A 113 18.54 17.14 2.37
CA SER A 113 19.52 18.24 2.36
C SER A 113 19.10 19.41 3.27
N VAL A 114 17.79 19.63 3.45
CA VAL A 114 17.26 20.57 4.45
C VAL A 114 17.50 20.07 5.88
N ILE A 115 17.35 18.77 6.15
CA ILE A 115 17.67 18.21 7.47
C ILE A 115 19.17 18.33 7.77
N TRP A 116 20.03 18.01 6.79
CA TRP A 116 21.49 18.15 6.95
C TRP A 116 21.95 19.60 7.13
N SER A 117 21.24 20.59 6.57
CA SER A 117 21.57 22.01 6.79
C SER A 117 21.09 22.54 8.14
N LEU A 118 20.15 21.85 8.81
CA LEU A 118 19.67 22.19 10.15
C LEU A 118 20.48 21.53 11.28
N ILE A 119 21.31 20.53 10.96
CA ILE A 119 22.27 19.95 11.90
C ILE A 119 23.59 20.71 11.70
N PRO A 120 24.01 21.58 12.64
CA PRO A 120 25.30 22.26 12.54
C PRO A 120 26.42 21.25 12.81
N ILE A 121 26.80 20.52 11.77
CA ILE A 121 28.03 19.72 11.78
C ILE A 121 29.15 20.69 11.47
N SER A 122 29.76 21.22 12.52
CA SER A 122 31.04 21.94 12.39
C SER A 122 32.07 21.00 11.76
N PRO A 123 32.95 21.51 10.87
CA PRO A 123 33.97 20.69 10.20
C PRO A 123 34.91 19.98 11.18
#